data_AF-A0A075ATW2-F1
#
_entry.id   AF-A0A075ATW2-F1
#
_cell.length_a   1.000
_cell.length_b   1.000
_cell.length_c   1.000
_cell.angle_alpha   90.00
_cell.angle_beta   90.00
_cell.angle_gamma   90.00
#
_symmetry.space_group_name_H-M   'P 1'
#
loop_
_entity.id
_entity.type
_entity.pdbx_description
1 polymer ?
#
loop_
_entity_poly.entity_id
_entity_poly.type
_entity_poly.pdbx_seq_one_letter_code
_entity_poly.pdbx_strand_id
1 'polypeptide(L)'
;MELEESDVESVVNEAEEFEKKIALNPYDYEAHYNCVKAWRKEADLEKTREARERFSTYFPLTFEIWAEWIEDEKRIASDKESKIEILQLLKKAVMDYLSIELWILVLETVEEYYSEQVIGLETAREFYEEAIKQAGVHFIKGHLIWEKYRTFVSKIDVKLEYEVFKRQLSVSHSDLEENWHLFSK
;
A
#
# COMPACT_ATOMS: atom_id res chain seq x y z
N MET A 1 -28.41 -36.33 40.40
CA MET A 1 -27.73 -35.03 40.55
C MET A 1 -27.02 -34.83 39.23
N GLU A 2 -27.80 -34.47 38.22
CA GLU A 2 -27.35 -34.19 36.86
C GLU A 2 -27.58 -32.70 36.66
N LEU A 3 -26.49 -31.94 36.76
CA LEU A 3 -26.30 -30.51 36.51
C LEU A 3 -24.80 -30.48 36.16
N GLU A 4 -24.28 -30.09 35.01
CA GLU A 4 -24.70 -29.12 33.99
C GLU A 4 -24.14 -29.58 32.63
N GLU A 5 -24.99 -29.86 31.66
CA GLU A 5 -24.65 -29.77 30.23
C GLU A 5 -25.58 -28.71 29.64
N SER A 6 -25.25 -27.44 29.86
CA SER A 6 -25.89 -26.31 29.17
C SER A 6 -24.83 -25.30 28.78
N ASP A 7 -24.92 -24.88 27.52
CA ASP A 7 -24.24 -23.72 26.91
C ASP A 7 -22.89 -23.98 26.22
N VAL A 8 -22.86 -24.98 25.32
CA VAL A 8 -22.06 -24.86 24.08
C VAL A 8 -23.00 -24.35 22.98
N GLU A 9 -23.60 -23.18 23.24
CA GLU A 9 -24.33 -22.45 22.21
C GLU A 9 -23.29 -22.00 21.18
N SER A 10 -23.45 -22.47 19.95
CA SER A 10 -22.55 -22.16 18.84
C SER A 10 -22.42 -20.65 18.72
N VAL A 11 -21.31 -20.09 19.19
CA VAL A 11 -20.92 -18.72 18.86
C VAL A 11 -20.59 -18.75 17.38
N VAL A 12 -21.63 -18.66 16.55
CA VAL A 12 -21.46 -18.43 15.12
C VAL A 12 -20.83 -17.05 15.04
N ASN A 13 -19.56 -17.07 14.73
CA ASN A 13 -18.79 -15.87 14.50
C ASN A 13 -19.48 -15.04 13.41
N GLU A 14 -19.75 -13.76 13.69
CA GLU A 14 -20.37 -12.83 12.73
C GLU A 14 -19.62 -12.84 11.39
N ALA A 15 -18.29 -13.07 11.42
CA ALA A 15 -17.46 -13.19 10.23
C ALA A 15 -17.83 -14.40 9.36
N GLU A 16 -18.10 -15.57 9.95
CA GLU A 16 -18.52 -16.78 9.22
C GLU A 16 -19.90 -16.60 8.56
N GLU A 17 -20.79 -15.82 9.17
CA GLU A 17 -22.08 -15.48 8.53
C GLU A 17 -21.86 -14.62 7.28
N PHE A 18 -20.96 -13.64 7.35
CA PHE A 18 -20.60 -12.85 6.17
C PHE A 18 -19.93 -13.71 5.10
N GLU A 19 -19.10 -14.70 5.47
CA GLU A 19 -18.53 -15.63 4.50
C GLU A 19 -19.60 -16.46 3.78
N LYS A 20 -20.62 -16.93 4.49
CA LYS A 20 -21.77 -17.62 3.87
C LYS A 20 -22.52 -16.70 2.92
N LYS A 21 -22.72 -15.43 3.29
CA LYS A 21 -23.33 -14.42 2.41
C LYS A 21 -22.50 -14.17 1.15
N ILE A 22 -21.18 -14.07 1.30
CA ILE A 22 -20.24 -13.92 0.17
C ILE A 22 -20.26 -15.17 -0.73
N ALA A 23 -20.37 -16.37 -0.16
CA ALA A 23 -20.47 -17.60 -0.93
C ALA A 23 -21.78 -17.67 -1.76
N LEU A 24 -22.87 -17.11 -1.23
CA LEU A 24 -24.15 -16.99 -1.94
C LEU A 24 -24.13 -15.86 -2.98
N ASN A 25 -23.47 -14.74 -2.67
CA ASN A 25 -23.32 -13.59 -3.56
C ASN A 25 -21.90 -12.99 -3.48
N PRO A 26 -20.98 -13.41 -4.37
CA PRO A 26 -19.60 -12.92 -4.36
C PRO A 26 -19.43 -11.44 -4.68
N TYR A 27 -20.45 -10.79 -5.24
CA TYR A 27 -20.43 -9.39 -5.66
C TYR A 27 -21.06 -8.43 -4.62
N ASP A 28 -21.26 -8.89 -3.39
CA ASP A 28 -21.72 -8.04 -2.29
C ASP A 28 -20.54 -7.34 -1.61
N TYR A 29 -20.32 -6.07 -1.96
CA TYR A 29 -19.26 -5.25 -1.39
C TYR A 29 -19.39 -5.09 0.15
N GLU A 30 -20.61 -4.89 0.65
CA GLU A 30 -20.84 -4.66 2.07
C GLU A 30 -20.58 -5.93 2.88
N ALA A 31 -20.92 -7.10 2.33
CA ALA A 31 -20.57 -8.38 2.93
C ALA A 31 -19.05 -8.59 3.03
N HIS A 32 -18.28 -8.30 1.97
CA HIS A 32 -16.81 -8.39 2.03
C HIS A 32 -16.21 -7.41 3.03
N TYR A 33 -16.66 -6.15 3.02
CA TYR A 33 -16.16 -5.12 3.93
C TYR A 33 -16.42 -5.47 5.40
N ASN A 34 -17.64 -5.93 5.72
CA ASN A 34 -18.00 -6.33 7.07
C ASN A 34 -17.32 -7.63 7.50
N CYS A 35 -17.10 -8.58 6.58
CA CYS A 35 -16.32 -9.80 6.82
C CYS A 35 -14.89 -9.47 7.27
N VAL A 36 -14.19 -8.59 6.53
CA VAL A 36 -12.83 -8.16 6.89
C VAL A 36 -12.81 -7.45 8.26
N LYS A 37 -13.79 -6.58 8.53
CA LYS A 37 -13.90 -5.91 9.83
C LYS A 37 -14.16 -6.88 10.99
N ALA A 38 -15.00 -7.89 10.78
CA ALA A 38 -15.31 -8.89 11.79
C ALA A 38 -14.08 -9.74 12.12
N TRP A 39 -13.39 -10.29 11.11
CA TRP A 39 -12.15 -11.05 11.32
C TRP A 39 -11.05 -10.23 11.99
N ARG A 40 -10.91 -8.96 11.61
CA ARG A 40 -9.94 -8.05 12.26
C ARG A 40 -10.27 -7.80 13.74
N LYS A 41 -11.56 -7.68 14.09
CA LYS A 41 -12.01 -7.48 15.48
C LYS A 41 -11.70 -8.69 16.37
N GLU A 42 -11.71 -9.88 15.79
CA GLU A 42 -11.36 -11.11 16.49
C GLU A 42 -9.85 -11.37 16.57
N ALA A 43 -9.04 -10.52 15.94
CA ALA A 43 -7.59 -10.66 15.85
C ALA A 43 -7.12 -11.97 15.21
N ASP A 44 -7.96 -12.61 14.38
CA ASP A 44 -7.55 -13.74 13.54
C ASP A 44 -6.87 -13.21 12.27
N LEU A 45 -5.54 -13.17 12.32
CA LEU A 45 -4.70 -12.59 11.26
C LEU A 45 -4.81 -13.35 9.94
N GLU A 46 -4.86 -14.69 10.02
CA GLU A 46 -4.87 -15.53 8.82
C GLU A 46 -6.21 -15.39 8.10
N LYS A 47 -7.31 -15.45 8.85
CA LYS A 47 -8.64 -15.22 8.29
C LYS A 47 -8.83 -13.80 7.75
N THR A 48 -8.23 -12.82 8.42
CA THR A 48 -8.25 -11.44 7.92
C THR A 48 -7.53 -11.31 6.58
N ARG A 49 -6.38 -11.98 6.38
CA ARG A 49 -5.69 -12.01 5.07
C ARG A 49 -6.52 -12.68 4.01
N GLU A 50 -7.05 -13.89 4.27
CA GLU A 50 -7.89 -14.62 3.33
C GLU A 50 -9.08 -13.76 2.88
N ALA A 51 -9.74 -13.08 3.83
CA ALA A 51 -10.86 -12.20 3.55
C ALA A 51 -10.46 -10.99 2.69
N ARG A 52 -9.31 -10.34 2.99
CA ARG A 52 -8.81 -9.19 2.23
C ARG A 52 -8.33 -9.57 0.83
N GLU A 53 -7.66 -10.71 0.67
CA GLU A 53 -7.27 -11.24 -0.63
C GLU A 53 -8.47 -11.54 -1.51
N ARG A 54 -9.48 -12.22 -0.94
CA ARG A 54 -10.75 -12.47 -1.62
C ARG A 54 -11.40 -11.15 -2.03
N PHE A 55 -11.46 -10.18 -1.12
CA PHE A 55 -12.04 -8.87 -1.41
C PHE A 55 -11.32 -8.17 -2.58
N SER A 56 -9.97 -8.14 -2.55
CA SER A 56 -9.14 -7.56 -3.62
C SER A 56 -9.30 -8.25 -4.98
N THR A 57 -9.76 -9.50 -5.00
CA THR A 57 -9.97 -10.26 -6.24
C THR A 57 -11.27 -9.84 -6.95
N TYR A 58 -12.29 -9.46 -6.18
CA TYR A 58 -13.59 -9.05 -6.73
C TYR A 58 -13.71 -7.54 -6.93
N PHE A 59 -13.02 -6.74 -6.12
CA PHE A 59 -13.16 -5.29 -6.11
C PHE A 59 -11.80 -4.59 -5.99
N PRO A 60 -11.55 -3.51 -6.76
CA PRO A 60 -10.50 -2.55 -6.46
C PRO A 60 -10.73 -1.98 -5.06
N LEU A 61 -9.75 -2.10 -4.16
CA LEU A 61 -9.90 -1.61 -2.79
C LEU A 61 -9.58 -0.12 -2.69
N THR A 62 -10.24 0.59 -1.78
CA THR A 62 -9.93 2.00 -1.56
C THR A 62 -8.56 2.18 -0.91
N PHE A 63 -8.00 3.38 -1.00
CA PHE A 63 -6.73 3.71 -0.35
C PHE A 63 -6.77 3.37 1.15
N GLU A 64 -7.88 3.66 1.85
CA GLU A 64 -7.97 3.39 3.29
C GLU A 64 -7.88 1.90 3.62
N ILE A 65 -8.52 1.04 2.81
CA ILE A 65 -8.49 -0.41 3.02
C ILE A 65 -7.09 -0.96 2.76
N TRP A 66 -6.44 -0.52 1.68
CA TRP A 66 -5.06 -0.90 1.38
C TRP A 66 -4.10 -0.44 2.49
N ALA A 67 -4.18 0.84 2.89
CA ALA A 67 -3.34 1.41 3.93
C ALA A 67 -3.51 0.68 5.27
N GLU A 68 -4.75 0.36 5.65
CA GLU A 68 -5.04 -0.42 6.86
C GLU A 68 -4.42 -1.82 6.80
N TRP A 69 -4.53 -2.51 5.66
CA TRP A 69 -3.93 -3.83 5.50
C TRP A 69 -2.41 -3.77 5.60
N ILE A 70 -1.79 -2.83 4.91
CA ILE A 70 -0.33 -2.64 4.94
C ILE A 70 0.15 -2.31 6.36
N GLU A 71 -0.57 -1.48 7.10
CA GLU A 71 -0.21 -1.15 8.48
C GLU A 71 -0.32 -2.38 9.40
N ASP A 72 -1.37 -3.19 9.25
CA ASP A 72 -1.51 -4.43 10.02
C ASP A 72 -0.37 -5.41 9.72
N GLU A 73 -0.01 -5.62 8.45
CA GLU A 73 1.13 -6.49 8.09
C GLU A 73 2.47 -5.92 8.59
N LYS A 74 2.68 -4.59 8.52
CA LYS A 74 3.88 -3.94 9.07
C LYS A 74 4.04 -4.17 10.57
N ARG A 75 2.95 -4.25 11.33
CA ARG A 75 3.01 -4.54 12.78
C ARG A 75 3.41 -5.99 13.07
N ILE A 76 3.10 -6.91 12.15
CA ILE A 76 3.39 -8.35 12.29
C ILE A 76 4.79 -8.68 11.75
N ALA A 77 5.22 -7.99 10.68
CA ALA A 77 6.48 -8.22 10.02
C ALA A 77 7.68 -7.85 10.91
N SER A 78 8.47 -8.85 11.29
CA SER A 78 9.68 -8.67 12.11
C SER A 78 10.95 -9.04 11.35
N ASP A 79 10.84 -9.99 10.43
CA ASP A 79 11.91 -10.49 9.59
C ASP A 79 11.98 -9.77 8.24
N LYS A 80 13.12 -9.95 7.56
CA LYS A 80 13.40 -9.32 6.27
C LYS A 80 12.50 -9.86 5.15
N GLU A 81 12.08 -11.11 5.22
CA GLU A 81 11.25 -11.74 4.18
C GLU A 81 9.82 -11.19 4.23
N SER A 82 9.22 -11.12 5.42
CA SER A 82 7.91 -10.48 5.64
C SER A 82 7.88 -9.02 5.17
N LYS A 83 8.97 -8.27 5.38
CA LYS A 83 9.07 -6.89 4.86
C LYS A 83 9.11 -6.85 3.32
N ILE A 84 9.74 -7.82 2.67
CA ILE A 84 9.71 -7.92 1.20
C ILE A 84 8.30 -8.27 0.71
N GLU A 85 7.56 -9.12 1.42
CA GLU A 85 6.16 -9.43 1.10
C GLU A 85 5.27 -8.19 1.17
N ILE A 86 5.48 -7.31 2.14
CA ILE A 86 4.77 -6.02 2.22
C ILE A 86 5.01 -5.15 0.98
N LEU A 87 6.25 -5.13 0.45
CA LEU A 87 6.53 -4.42 -0.80
C LEU A 87 5.78 -5.03 -2.00
N GLN A 88 5.61 -6.36 -2.04
CA GLN A 88 4.83 -7.03 -3.08
C GLN A 88 3.33 -6.71 -2.95
N LEU A 89 2.81 -6.67 -1.73
CA LEU A 89 1.44 -6.27 -1.43
C LEU A 89 1.19 -4.83 -1.88
N LEU A 90 2.12 -3.93 -1.60
CA LEU A 90 2.13 -2.54 -2.06
C LEU A 90 2.14 -2.44 -3.59
N LYS A 91 2.94 -3.27 -4.28
CA LYS A 91 2.91 -3.35 -5.75
C LYS A 91 1.54 -3.80 -6.26
N LYS A 92 0.90 -4.77 -5.60
CA LYS A 92 -0.47 -5.19 -5.95
C LYS A 92 -1.46 -4.03 -5.78
N ALA A 93 -1.36 -3.27 -4.69
CA ALA A 93 -2.25 -2.15 -4.40
C ALA A 93 -2.21 -1.05 -5.47
N VAL A 94 -1.02 -0.67 -5.94
CA VAL A 94 -0.89 0.38 -6.99
C VAL A 94 -1.37 -0.06 -8.38
N MET A 95 -1.58 -1.36 -8.60
CA MET A 95 -2.08 -1.90 -9.86
C MET A 95 -3.61 -1.83 -9.97
N ASP A 96 -4.34 -1.71 -8.86
CA ASP A 96 -5.81 -1.62 -8.88
C ASP A 96 -6.28 -0.35 -9.60
N TYR A 97 -5.65 0.79 -9.32
CA TYR A 97 -5.92 2.09 -9.93
C TYR A 97 -4.78 3.08 -9.66
N LEU A 98 -4.72 4.14 -10.47
CA LEU A 98 -3.75 5.20 -10.29
C LEU A 98 -4.09 6.06 -9.06
N SER A 99 -3.50 5.73 -7.91
CA SER A 99 -3.55 6.53 -6.69
C SER A 99 -2.18 7.08 -6.33
N ILE A 100 -2.07 8.40 -6.28
CA ILE A 100 -0.83 9.09 -5.88
C ILE A 100 -0.56 8.89 -4.40
N GLU A 101 -1.62 8.76 -3.59
CA GLU A 101 -1.52 8.48 -2.16
C GLU A 101 -0.97 7.07 -1.92
N LEU A 102 -1.37 6.06 -2.71
CA LEU A 102 -0.74 4.73 -2.66
C LEU A 102 0.72 4.79 -3.10
N TRP A 103 1.05 5.50 -4.18
CA TRP A 103 2.46 5.65 -4.60
C TRP A 103 3.31 6.34 -3.54
N ILE A 104 2.80 7.37 -2.87
CA ILE A 104 3.50 8.00 -1.75
C ILE A 104 3.76 6.99 -0.63
N LEU A 105 2.77 6.18 -0.26
CA LEU A 105 2.90 5.13 0.75
C LEU A 105 3.95 4.07 0.36
N VAL A 106 4.00 3.69 -0.92
CA VAL A 106 5.06 2.81 -1.47
C VAL A 106 6.43 3.43 -1.24
N LEU A 107 6.62 4.69 -1.67
CA LEU A 107 7.91 5.36 -1.61
C LEU A 107 8.40 5.59 -0.18
N GLU A 108 7.49 5.91 0.74
CA GLU A 108 7.80 6.04 2.18
C GLU A 108 8.25 4.70 2.76
N THR A 109 7.57 3.61 2.42
CA THR A 109 7.94 2.25 2.85
C THR A 109 9.29 1.82 2.25
N VAL A 110 9.56 2.18 1.00
CA VAL A 110 10.85 1.93 0.34
C VAL A 110 11.99 2.68 1.04
N GLU A 111 11.78 3.95 1.41
CA GLU A 111 12.79 4.74 2.12
C GLU A 111 13.05 4.19 3.54
N GLU A 112 11.99 3.77 4.24
CA GLU A 112 12.07 3.07 5.54
C GLU A 112 12.92 1.80 5.41
N TYR A 113 12.59 0.92 4.47
CA TYR A 113 13.27 -0.37 4.28
C TYR A 113 14.69 -0.23 3.73
N TYR A 114 14.98 0.82 2.96
CA TYR A 114 16.34 1.16 2.57
C TYR A 114 17.19 1.56 3.78
N SER A 115 16.63 2.39 4.67
CA SER A 115 17.30 2.84 5.89
C SER A 115 17.60 1.67 6.85
N GLU A 116 16.69 0.69 6.92
CA GLU A 116 16.84 -0.54 7.67
C GLU A 116 17.71 -1.62 6.98
N GLN A 117 18.24 -1.35 5.79
CA GLN A 117 19.04 -2.31 4.99
C GLN A 117 18.28 -3.60 4.62
N VAL A 118 16.96 -3.53 4.58
CA VAL A 118 16.08 -4.59 4.06
C VAL A 118 16.25 -4.67 2.54
N ILE A 119 16.30 -3.53 1.85
CA ILE A 119 16.52 -3.45 0.40
C ILE A 119 17.80 -2.68 0.06
N GLY A 120 18.33 -2.94 -1.14
CA GLY A 120 19.47 -2.20 -1.67
C GLY A 120 19.06 -0.92 -2.40
N LEU A 121 20.04 -0.06 -2.70
CA LEU A 121 19.83 1.18 -3.43
C LEU A 121 19.19 0.96 -4.81
N GLU A 122 19.64 -0.06 -5.54
CA GLU A 122 19.13 -0.35 -6.88
C GLU A 122 17.63 -0.65 -6.86
N THR A 123 17.20 -1.53 -5.93
CA THR A 123 15.79 -1.85 -5.74
C THR A 123 14.98 -0.62 -5.34
N ALA A 124 15.49 0.22 -4.45
CA ALA A 124 14.81 1.46 -4.09
C ALA A 124 14.62 2.37 -5.32
N ARG A 125 15.66 2.52 -6.16
CA ARG A 125 15.57 3.31 -7.40
C ARG A 125 14.56 2.73 -8.38
N GLU A 126 14.48 1.41 -8.52
CA GLU A 126 13.48 0.77 -9.39
C GLU A 126 12.06 1.16 -9.01
N PHE A 127 11.72 1.18 -7.70
CA PHE A 127 10.42 1.64 -7.22
C PHE A 127 10.15 3.12 -7.54
N TYR A 128 11.15 3.99 -7.39
CA TYR A 128 11.01 5.41 -7.73
C TYR A 128 10.82 5.62 -9.24
N GLU A 129 11.57 4.91 -10.08
CA GLU A 129 11.41 4.96 -11.54
C GLU A 129 10.04 4.44 -11.98
N GLU A 130 9.55 3.38 -11.35
CA GLU A 130 8.21 2.83 -11.59
C GLU A 130 7.13 3.86 -11.20
N ALA A 131 7.25 4.49 -10.02
CA ALA A 131 6.34 5.54 -9.57
C ALA A 131 6.32 6.75 -10.51
N ILE A 132 7.48 7.19 -11.00
CA ILE A 132 7.58 8.28 -11.97
C ILE A 132 6.90 7.92 -13.29
N LYS A 133 7.12 6.70 -13.78
CA LYS A 133 6.52 6.24 -15.04
C LYS A 133 5.00 6.21 -14.98
N GLN A 134 4.43 5.80 -13.85
CA GLN A 134 2.98 5.64 -13.71
C GLN A 134 2.28 6.92 -13.24
N ALA A 135 2.82 7.59 -12.22
CA ALA A 135 2.17 8.69 -11.53
C ALA A 135 2.93 10.03 -11.64
N GLY A 136 4.18 10.03 -12.13
CA GLY A 136 4.96 11.25 -12.35
C GLY A 136 4.44 12.15 -13.47
N VAL A 137 3.61 11.64 -14.38
CA VAL A 137 2.92 12.42 -15.43
C VAL A 137 1.59 13.03 -14.96
N HIS A 138 1.18 12.76 -13.74
CA HIS A 138 -0.09 13.27 -13.23
C HIS A 138 0.00 14.79 -13.04
N PHE A 139 -0.84 15.52 -13.78
CA PHE A 139 -0.74 16.98 -13.90
C PHE A 139 -0.74 17.74 -12.56
N ILE A 140 -1.59 17.33 -11.61
CA ILE A 140 -1.80 18.06 -10.34
C ILE A 140 -0.82 17.61 -9.26
N LYS A 141 -0.82 16.33 -8.86
CA LYS A 141 0.00 15.83 -7.74
C LYS A 141 1.27 15.07 -8.17
N GLY A 142 1.58 14.98 -9.47
CA GLY A 142 2.75 14.23 -9.95
C GLY A 142 4.08 14.81 -9.45
N HIS A 143 4.12 16.13 -9.22
CA HIS A 143 5.29 16.81 -8.64
C HIS A 143 5.71 16.24 -7.28
N LEU A 144 4.78 15.73 -6.47
CA LEU A 144 5.07 15.15 -5.15
C LEU A 144 5.96 13.91 -5.25
N ILE A 145 5.77 13.10 -6.28
CA ILE A 145 6.57 11.89 -6.53
C ILE A 145 7.99 12.30 -6.94
N TRP A 146 8.11 13.28 -7.83
CA TRP A 146 9.39 13.84 -8.23
C TRP A 146 10.14 14.47 -7.06
N GLU A 147 9.45 15.24 -6.22
CA GLU A 147 10.04 15.83 -5.02
C GLU A 147 10.59 14.78 -4.07
N LYS A 148 9.80 13.74 -3.76
CA LYS A 148 10.26 12.61 -2.94
C LYS A 148 11.49 11.93 -3.56
N TYR A 149 11.52 11.73 -4.87
CA TYR A 149 12.68 11.13 -5.52
C TYR A 149 13.93 12.02 -5.41
N ARG A 150 13.80 13.34 -5.62
CA ARG A 150 14.91 14.30 -5.43
C ARG A 150 15.42 14.26 -4.00
N THR A 151 14.54 14.30 -3.00
CA THR A 151 14.92 14.25 -1.58
C THR A 151 15.60 12.94 -1.20
N PHE A 152 15.17 11.81 -1.75
CA PHE A 152 15.82 10.53 -1.53
C PHE A 152 17.24 10.52 -2.12
N VAL A 153 17.37 10.96 -3.36
CA VAL A 153 18.63 10.92 -4.10
C VAL A 153 19.64 11.96 -3.60
N SER A 154 19.19 13.13 -3.14
CA SER A 154 20.08 14.17 -2.60
C SER A 154 20.79 13.74 -1.32
N LYS A 155 20.19 12.83 -0.54
CA LYS A 155 20.83 12.19 0.62
C LYS A 155 21.98 11.26 0.24
N ILE A 156 22.06 10.84 -1.04
CA ILE A 156 23.03 9.87 -1.55
C ILE A 156 24.13 10.59 -2.35
N ASP A 157 23.73 11.31 -3.40
CA ASP A 157 24.63 12.09 -4.25
C ASP A 157 23.89 13.27 -4.91
N VAL A 158 24.41 14.47 -4.69
CA VAL A 158 23.90 15.73 -5.26
C VAL A 158 23.93 15.70 -6.80
N LYS A 159 24.83 14.93 -7.42
CA LYS A 159 24.85 14.80 -8.90
C LYS A 159 23.63 14.08 -9.44
N LEU A 160 23.18 13.04 -8.74
CA LEU A 160 22.01 12.27 -9.14
C LEU A 160 20.73 13.12 -8.99
N GLU A 161 20.68 14.00 -8.00
CA GLU A 161 19.57 14.96 -7.84
C GLU A 161 19.42 15.85 -9.09
N TYR A 162 20.53 16.34 -9.63
CA TYR A 162 20.54 17.18 -10.83
C TYR A 162 20.05 16.44 -12.09
N GLU A 163 20.34 15.15 -12.22
CA GLU A 163 19.83 14.32 -13.31
C GLU A 163 18.31 14.13 -13.24
N VAL A 164 17.79 13.88 -12.03
CA VAL A 164 16.35 13.77 -11.77
C VAL A 164 15.66 15.10 -12.07
N PHE A 165 16.25 16.22 -11.64
CA PHE A 165 15.73 17.56 -11.87
C PHE A 165 15.59 17.88 -13.36
N LYS A 166 16.59 17.53 -14.19
CA LYS A 166 16.52 17.70 -15.64
C LYS A 166 15.40 16.89 -16.29
N ARG A 167 15.17 15.67 -15.81
CA ARG A 167 14.09 14.80 -16.31
C ARG A 167 12.72 15.38 -15.95
N GLN A 168 12.56 15.90 -14.74
CA GLN A 168 11.33 16.53 -14.29
C GLN A 168 10.94 17.73 -15.18
N LEU A 169 11.90 18.59 -15.52
CA LEU A 169 11.68 19.75 -16.41
C LEU A 169 11.26 19.37 -17.84
N SER A 170 11.42 18.11 -18.23
CA SER A 170 11.00 17.60 -19.53
C SER A 170 9.55 17.05 -19.51
N VAL A 171 8.91 17.00 -18.35
CA VAL A 171 7.53 16.52 -18.17
C VAL A 171 6.62 17.70 -17.89
N SER A 172 5.55 17.85 -18.67
CA SER A 172 4.55 18.90 -18.45
C SER A 172 3.77 18.63 -17.15
N HIS A 173 3.97 19.46 -16.13
CA HIS A 173 3.23 19.42 -14.86
C HIS A 173 2.90 20.85 -14.39
N SER A 174 1.95 21.01 -13.46
CA SER A 174 1.46 22.33 -13.02
C SER A 174 2.58 23.26 -12.51
N ASP A 175 3.54 22.70 -11.76
CA ASP A 175 4.53 23.51 -11.03
C ASP A 175 5.85 23.70 -11.80
N LEU A 176 5.81 23.64 -13.13
CA LEU A 176 7.01 23.67 -13.97
C LEU A 176 7.78 25.00 -13.84
N GLU A 177 7.05 26.10 -13.65
CA GLU A 177 7.61 27.43 -13.43
C GLU A 177 8.35 27.54 -12.08
N GLU A 178 7.76 27.01 -10.99
CA GLU A 178 8.41 26.98 -9.68
C GLU A 178 9.66 26.10 -9.66
N ASN A 179 9.59 24.92 -10.29
CA ASN A 179 10.76 24.04 -10.42
C ASN A 179 11.86 24.66 -11.28
N TRP A 180 11.52 25.39 -12.35
CA TRP A 180 12.52 26.12 -13.13
C TRP A 180 13.25 27.19 -12.29
N HIS A 181 12.52 27.90 -11.43
CA HIS A 181 13.13 28.86 -10.52
C HIS A 181 14.08 28.22 -9.51
N LEU A 182 13.72 27.06 -8.95
CA LEU A 182 14.60 26.27 -8.08
C LEU A 182 15.86 25.77 -8.80
N PHE A 183 15.75 25.41 -10.09
CA PHE A 183 16.90 25.01 -10.91
C PHE A 183 17.87 26.15 -11.23
N SER A 184 17.35 27.36 -11.38
CA SER A 184 18.11 28.53 -11.87
C SER A 184 18.95 29.25 -10.81
N LYS A 185 18.91 28.81 -9.55
CA LYS A 185 19.74 29.31 -8.44
C LYS A 185 20.96 28.43 -8.23
#